data_AF-A0A918E170-F1
#
_entry.id   AF-A0A918E170-F1
#
_cell.length_a   1.000
_cell.length_b   1.000
_cell.length_c   1.000
_cell.angle_alpha   90.00
_cell.angle_beta   90.00
_cell.angle_gamma   90.00
#
_symmetry.space_group_name_H-M   'P 1'
#
loop_
_entity.id
_entity.type
_entity.pdbx_description
1 polymer ?
#
loop_
_entity_poly.entity_id
_entity_poly.type
_entity_poly.pdbx_seq_one_letter_code
_entity_poly.pdbx_strand_id
1 'polypeptide(L)'
;MAYTYDSLGPLLANYQRLKERNVLPTMCLNHGATVSLYSRDPDGNHVELQVDAFDSVEEANTFMESPIHQNNPIGVEFDPGEMLGLLDGVPAAALMARAE
;
A
#
# COMPACT_ATOMS: atom_id res chain seq x y z
N MET A 1 2.56 12.70 7.86
CA MET A 1 3.95 12.20 7.69
C MET A 1 3.89 10.88 6.94
N ALA A 2 4.85 10.61 6.06
CA ALA A 2 4.89 9.39 5.26
C ALA A 2 6.19 8.62 5.49
N TYR A 3 6.09 7.30 5.56
CA TYR A 3 7.22 6.38 5.74
C TYR A 3 7.11 5.23 4.75
N THR A 4 8.19 4.95 4.04
CA THR A 4 8.27 3.88 3.06
C THR A 4 8.99 2.67 3.65
N TYR A 5 8.39 1.49 3.52
CA TYR A 5 8.99 0.20 3.84
C TYR A 5 9.71 -0.39 2.63
N ASP A 6 10.71 -1.23 2.89
CA ASP A 6 11.51 -1.87 1.84
C ASP A 6 10.72 -2.87 0.98
N SER A 7 9.62 -3.43 1.51
CA SER A 7 8.77 -4.37 0.78
C SER A 7 7.39 -4.54 1.43
N LEU A 8 6.47 -5.18 0.69
CA LEU A 8 5.09 -5.40 1.12
C LEU A 8 4.98 -6.25 2.40
N GLY A 9 5.85 -7.24 2.57
CA GLY A 9 5.85 -8.12 3.74
C GLY A 9 6.03 -7.36 5.06
N PRO A 10 7.13 -6.59 5.24
CA PRO A 10 7.33 -5.72 6.40
C PRO A 10 6.19 -4.72 6.64
N LEU A 11 5.60 -4.15 5.59
CA LEU A 11 4.45 -3.24 5.71
C LEU A 11 3.24 -3.96 6.32
N LEU A 12 2.86 -5.12 5.77
CA LEU A 12 1.71 -5.89 6.23
C LEU A 12 1.95 -6.57 7.59
N ALA A 13 3.18 -6.99 7.89
CA ALA A 13 3.56 -7.47 9.21
C ALA A 13 3.43 -6.37 10.27
N ASN A 14 3.80 -5.13 9.93
CA ASN A 14 3.58 -4.00 10.83
C ASN A 14 2.09 -3.68 11.00
N TYR A 15 1.28 -3.75 9.94
CA TYR A 15 -0.18 -3.66 10.03
C TYR A 15 -0.74 -4.68 11.02
N GLN A 16 -0.35 -5.95 10.91
CA GLN A 16 -0.81 -7.01 11.81
C GLN A 16 -0.46 -6.71 13.27
N ARG A 17 0.79 -6.29 13.52
CA ARG A 17 1.25 -5.90 14.86
C ARG A 17 0.47 -4.71 15.46
N LEU A 18 0.11 -3.72 14.63
CA LEU A 18 -0.66 -2.55 15.06
C LEU A 18 -2.13 -2.90 15.31
N LYS A 19 -2.71 -3.77 14.48
CA LYS A 19 -4.07 -4.31 14.64
C LYS A 19 -4.24 -5.01 15.98
N GLU A 20 -3.28 -5.80 16.44
CA GLU A 20 -3.28 -6.43 17.77
C GLU A 20 -3.35 -5.42 18.93
N ARG A 21 -3.02 -4.15 18.67
CA ARG A 21 -3.08 -3.04 19.64
C ARG A 21 -4.28 -2.12 19.40
N ASN A 22 -5.25 -2.53 18.58
CA ASN A 22 -6.40 -1.72 18.16
C ASN A 22 -6.03 -0.42 17.43
N VAL A 23 -4.85 -0.38 16.80
CA VAL A 23 -4.46 0.71 15.90
C VAL A 23 -4.73 0.24 14.47
N LEU A 24 -5.85 0.70 13.91
CA LEU A 24 -6.28 0.34 12.57
C LEU A 24 -6.07 1.51 11.60
N PRO A 25 -5.66 1.22 10.35
CA PRO A 25 -5.70 2.23 9.31
C PRO A 25 -7.13 2.69 9.08
N THR A 26 -7.29 4.00 8.90
CA THR A 26 -8.56 4.64 8.53
C THR A 26 -8.84 4.55 7.03
N MET A 27 -7.81 4.27 6.22
CA MET A 27 -7.91 4.13 4.77
C MET A 27 -6.71 3.32 4.25
N CYS A 28 -6.95 2.39 3.33
CA CYS A 28 -5.93 1.59 2.67
C CYS A 28 -6.12 1.71 1.16
N LEU A 29 -5.12 2.20 0.45
CA LEU A 29 -5.20 2.45 -0.99
C LEU A 29 -4.04 1.80 -1.73
N ASN A 30 -4.35 1.14 -2.83
CA ASN A 30 -3.38 0.79 -3.85
C ASN A 30 -3.45 1.86 -4.96
N HIS A 31 -2.50 2.79 -4.92
CA HIS A 31 -2.31 3.86 -5.92
C HIS A 31 -1.74 3.33 -7.24
N GLY A 32 -1.28 2.09 -7.25
CA GLY A 32 -0.58 1.41 -8.34
C GLY A 32 0.90 1.73 -8.40
N ALA A 33 1.30 2.98 -8.13
CA ALA A 33 2.72 3.32 -7.91
C ALA A 33 3.17 2.95 -6.48
N THR A 34 2.27 3.09 -5.50
CA THR A 34 2.49 2.72 -4.10
C THR A 34 1.27 2.02 -3.51
N VAL A 35 1.52 1.21 -2.47
CA VAL A 35 0.47 0.64 -1.61
C VAL A 35 0.58 1.29 -0.25
N SER A 36 -0.47 2.01 0.17
CA SER A 36 -0.45 2.90 1.33
C SER A 36 -1.53 2.56 2.36
N LEU A 37 -1.16 2.64 3.64
CA LEU A 37 -2.03 2.52 4.80
C LEU A 37 -1.99 3.85 5.57
N TYR A 38 -3.13 4.54 5.64
CA TYR A 38 -3.28 5.82 6.33
C TYR A 38 -3.93 5.60 7.69
N SER A 39 -3.31 6.14 8.74
CA SER A 39 -3.81 6.06 10.13
C SER A 39 -3.73 7.44 10.80
N ARG A 40 -4.41 7.58 11.94
CA ARG A 40 -4.11 8.65 12.89
C ARG A 40 -3.33 8.08 14.07
N ASP A 41 -2.26 8.75 14.46
CA ASP A 41 -1.58 8.44 15.71
C ASP A 41 -2.42 8.94 16.92
N PRO A 42 -2.05 8.57 18.16
CA PRO A 42 -2.77 9.00 19.36
C PRO A 42 -2.84 10.52 19.57
N ASP A 43 -1.90 11.27 19.00
CA ASP A 43 -1.87 12.73 19.06
C ASP A 43 -2.72 13.38 17.95
N GLY A 44 -3.29 12.56 17.05
CA GLY A 44 -4.17 12.96 15.97
C GLY A 44 -3.45 13.28 14.66
N ASN A 45 -2.14 13.05 14.56
CA ASN A 45 -1.40 13.29 13.32
C ASN A 45 -1.75 12.24 12.28
N HIS A 46 -1.85 12.67 11.02
CA HIS A 46 -1.97 11.76 9.88
C HIS A 46 -0.62 11.11 9.57
N VAL A 47 -0.62 9.78 9.62
CA VAL A 47 0.54 8.95 9.29
C VAL A 47 0.19 8.07 8.11
N GLU A 48 1.07 8.04 7.13
CA GLU A 48 1.06 7.12 6.00
C GLU A 48 2.24 6.16 6.15
N LEU A 49 1.93 4.87 6.04
CA LEU A 49 2.92 3.81 5.85
C LEU A 49 2.71 3.24 4.46
N GLN A 50 3.77 3.16 3.65
CA GLN A 50 3.65 2.74 2.26
C GLN A 50 4.80 1.83 1.83
N VAL A 51 4.65 1.24 0.65
CA VAL A 51 5.69 0.54 -0.11
C VAL A 51 5.57 0.92 -1.58
N ASP A 52 6.69 1.01 -2.28
CA ASP A 52 6.73 1.21 -3.73
C ASP A 52 6.37 -0.09 -4.46
N ALA A 53 5.54 0.01 -5.49
CA ALA A 53 5.08 -1.16 -6.25
C ALA A 53 6.07 -1.59 -7.36
N PHE A 54 7.09 -0.76 -7.63
CA PHE A 54 8.08 -0.94 -8.69
C PHE A 54 9.50 -0.82 -8.12
N ASP A 55 10.45 -1.53 -8.73
CA ASP A 55 11.86 -1.51 -8.31
C ASP A 55 12.62 -0.28 -8.83
N SER A 56 12.04 0.44 -9.81
CA SER A 56 12.66 1.59 -10.45
C SER A 56 11.73 2.78 -10.60
N VAL A 57 12.31 3.97 -10.62
CA VAL A 57 11.60 5.24 -10.83
C VAL A 57 11.04 5.31 -12.25
N GLU A 58 11.76 4.76 -13.23
CA GLU A 58 11.34 4.71 -14.63
C GLU A 58 10.06 3.89 -14.82
N GLU A 59 9.93 2.74 -14.16
CA GLU A 59 8.71 1.92 -14.20
C GLU A 59 7.54 2.63 -13.51
N ALA A 60 7.78 3.25 -12.35
CA ALA A 60 6.75 4.03 -11.65
C ALA A 60 6.24 5.21 -12.51
N ASN A 61 7.14 5.94 -13.17
CA ASN A 61 6.79 7.02 -14.09
C ASN A 61 5.97 6.49 -15.28
N THR A 62 6.40 5.38 -15.87
CA THR A 62 5.68 4.73 -16.97
C THR A 62 4.25 4.34 -16.54
N PHE A 63 4.08 3.82 -15.32
CA PHE A 63 2.76 3.53 -14.78
C PHE A 63 1.92 4.79 -14.56
N MET A 64 2.51 5.87 -14.02
CA MET A 64 1.79 7.12 -13.80
C MET A 64 1.31 7.77 -15.11
N GLU A 65 2.01 7.56 -16.22
CA GLU A 65 1.59 8.01 -17.54
C GLU A 65 0.49 7.11 -18.16
N SER A 66 0.23 5.93 -17.60
CA SER A 66 -0.74 4.98 -18.15
C SER A 66 -2.20 5.44 -17.99
N PRO A 67 -3.12 4.96 -18.86
CA PRO A 67 -4.55 5.23 -18.70
C PRO A 67 -5.12 4.72 -17.36
N ILE A 68 -4.56 3.64 -16.80
CA ILE A 68 -5.01 3.07 -15.51
C ILE A 68 -4.86 4.13 -14.40
N HIS A 69 -3.70 4.78 -14.34
CA HIS A 69 -3.44 5.84 -13.37
C HIS A 69 -4.21 7.12 -13.71
N GLN A 70 -4.21 7.56 -14.98
CA GLN A 70 -4.92 8.78 -15.38
C GLN A 70 -6.43 8.72 -15.10
N ASN A 71 -7.06 7.55 -15.26
CA ASN A 71 -8.48 7.36 -14.99
C ASN A 71 -8.80 7.33 -13.50
N ASN A 72 -7.88 6.85 -12.66
CA ASN A 72 -8.05 6.83 -11.21
C ASN A 72 -6.70 7.00 -10.48
N PRO A 73 -6.21 8.25 -10.33
CA PRO A 73 -4.91 8.52 -9.72
C PRO A 73 -4.92 8.37 -8.19
N ILE A 74 -6.11 8.33 -7.57
CA ILE A 74 -6.29 8.11 -6.13
C ILE A 74 -6.13 6.63 -5.76
N GLY A 75 -6.20 5.73 -6.73
CA GLY A 75 -6.09 4.30 -6.48
C GLY A 75 -7.38 3.65 -6.03
N VAL A 76 -7.26 2.40 -5.62
CA VAL A 76 -8.39 1.54 -5.22
C VAL A 76 -8.25 1.11 -3.78
N GLU A 77 -9.37 1.01 -3.08
CA GLU A 77 -9.39 0.45 -1.73
C GLU A 77 -9.05 -1.04 -1.76
N PHE A 78 -8.37 -1.51 -0.71
CA PHE A 78 -8.09 -2.92 -0.50
C PHE A 78 -8.16 -3.27 0.98
N ASP A 79 -8.41 -4.54 1.28
CA ASP A 79 -8.31 -5.05 2.65
C ASP A 79 -6.88 -5.55 2.93
N PRO A 80 -6.13 -4.94 3.87
CA PRO A 80 -4.77 -5.35 4.18
C PRO A 80 -4.68 -6.72 4.86
N GLY A 81 -5.75 -7.19 5.50
CA GLY A 81 -5.83 -8.54 6.08
C GLY A 81 -5.98 -9.62 4.99
N GLU A 82 -6.82 -9.38 3.98
CA GLU A 82 -6.94 -10.25 2.82
C GLU A 82 -5.62 -10.31 2.04
N MET A 83 -5.01 -9.15 1.77
CA MET A 83 -3.72 -9.09 1.08
C MET A 83 -2.61 -9.82 1.85
N LEU A 84 -2.57 -9.66 3.18
CA LEU A 84 -1.64 -10.40 4.05
C LEU A 84 -1.86 -11.92 3.96
N GLY A 85 -3.12 -12.37 3.96
CA GLY A 85 -3.45 -13.80 3.84
C GLY A 85 -3.02 -14.43 2.50
N LEU A 86 -2.87 -13.64 1.44
CA LEU A 86 -2.43 -14.10 0.12
C LEU A 86 -0.91 -14.08 -0.05
N LEU A 87 -0.17 -13.32 0.77
CA LEU A 87 1.26 -13.05 0.56
C LEU A 87 2.14 -14.30 0.58
N ASP A 88 1.75 -15.34 1.32
CA ASP A 88 2.49 -16.60 1.37
C ASP A 88 2.41 -17.42 0.07
N GLY A 89 1.38 -17.18 -0.75
CA GLY A 89 1.11 -17.93 -1.98
C GLY A 89 1.16 -17.11 -3.27
N VAL A 90 1.16 -15.78 -3.17
CA VAL A 90 1.12 -14.85 -4.30
C VAL A 90 2.32 -13.91 -4.24
N PRO A 91 3.09 -13.74 -5.33
CA PRO A 91 4.20 -12.79 -5.36
C PRO A 91 3.75 -11.38 -5.00
N ALA A 92 4.53 -10.67 -4.17
CA ALA A 92 4.20 -9.31 -3.73
C ALA A 92 3.92 -8.36 -4.91
N ALA A 93 4.73 -8.40 -5.96
CA ALA A 93 4.51 -7.59 -7.16
C ALA A 93 3.13 -7.84 -7.80
N ALA A 94 2.63 -9.08 -7.80
CA ALA A 94 1.31 -9.39 -8.32
C ALA A 94 0.17 -8.88 -7.42
N LEU A 95 0.37 -8.85 -6.10
CA LEU A 95 -0.58 -8.27 -5.15
C LEU A 95 -0.64 -6.74 -5.23
N MET A 96 0.49 -6.09 -5.53
CA MET A 96 0.56 -4.63 -5.66
C MET A 96 0.16 -4.14 -7.06
N ALA A 97 0.24 -4.99 -8.08
CA ALA A 97 -0.11 -4.61 -9.44
C ALA A 97 -1.57 -4.14 -9.54
N ARG A 98 -1.75 -2.96 -10.14
CA ARG A 98 -3.07 -2.43 -10.49
C ARG A 98 -3.53 -2.99 -11.84
N ALA A 99 -4.54 -3.86 -11.82
CA ALA A 99 -5.22 -4.34 -13.02
C ALA A 99 -6.18 -3.28 -13.60
N GLU A 100 -6.48 -3.43 -14.89
CA GLU A 100 -7.48 -2.66 -15.65
C GLU A 100 -8.89 -2.83 -15.10
#